data_AF-A0AAD5TIX1-F1
#
_entry.id   AF-A0AAD5TIX1-F1
#
_cell.length_a   1.000
_cell.length_b   1.000
_cell.length_c   1.000
_cell.angle_alpha   90.00
_cell.angle_beta   90.00
_cell.angle_gamma   90.00
#
_symmetry.space_group_name_H-M   'P 1'
#
loop_
_entity.id
_entity.type
_entity.pdbx_description
1 polymer ?
#
loop_
_entity_poly.entity_id
_entity_poly.type
_entity_poly.pdbx_seq_one_letter_code
_entity_poly.pdbx_strand_id
1 'polypeptide(L)'
;MSAVPATIKLGAEALSVLGLYGVYTQSQHHLPPGPYSQLAAGATAGAALSLLAHPLGARHFPETSAELRAAMPNTPLYRTILKSASGYACFFAVAEGLRTGYYKARLVDAARKGTKLPPRVDDAHWHATNFFAGGVGGLAYRAATLPYFSGPMDNPLLSRSGVGILVGTFVAMGAMLAGFGYVDETFGLDYHPERWHKLGDKVLD
;
A
#
# COMPACT_ATOMS: atom_id res chain seq x y z
N MET A 1 24.61 2.16 20.69
CA MET A 1 23.93 2.81 19.55
C MET A 1 23.51 4.19 19.99
N SER A 2 23.94 5.25 19.31
CA SER A 2 23.51 6.62 19.62
C SER A 2 22.00 6.74 19.46
N ALA A 3 21.33 7.33 20.44
CA ALA A 3 19.89 7.55 20.38
C ALA A 3 19.60 8.62 19.32
N VAL A 4 19.23 8.20 18.11
CA VAL A 4 18.72 9.12 17.09
C VAL A 4 17.48 9.81 17.67
N PRO A 5 17.46 11.16 17.74
CA PRO A 5 16.33 11.93 18.25
C PRO A 5 15.02 11.50 17.60
N ALA A 6 13.94 11.42 18.40
CA ALA A 6 12.62 10.97 17.92
C ALA A 6 12.12 11.80 16.71
N THR A 7 12.45 13.09 16.66
CA THR A 7 12.14 14.00 15.57
C THR A 7 12.81 13.61 14.24
N ILE A 8 14.06 13.13 14.29
CA ILE A 8 14.79 12.66 13.11
C ILE A 8 14.22 11.33 12.61
N LYS A 9 13.77 10.45 13.53
CA LYS A 9 13.10 9.19 13.16
C LYS A 9 11.75 9.44 12.47
N LEU A 10 10.93 10.32 13.04
CA LEU A 10 9.65 10.73 12.45
C LEU A 10 9.84 11.38 11.06
N GLY A 11 10.84 12.24 10.91
CA GLY A 11 11.17 12.85 9.62
C GLY A 11 11.61 11.82 8.56
N ALA A 12 12.43 10.84 8.96
CA ALA A 12 12.89 9.78 8.06
C ALA A 12 11.76 8.81 7.66
N GLU A 13 10.84 8.49 8.57
CA GLU A 13 9.64 7.69 8.29
C GLU A 13 8.68 8.45 7.35
N ALA A 14 8.45 9.74 7.59
CA ALA A 14 7.63 10.57 6.73
C ALA A 14 8.21 10.70 5.31
N LEU A 15 9.52 10.95 5.18
CA LEU A 15 10.22 10.99 3.89
C LEU A 15 10.13 9.65 3.15
N SER A 16 10.17 8.55 3.88
CA SER A 16 10.05 7.19 3.34
C SER A 16 8.65 6.95 2.77
N VAL A 17 7.59 7.32 3.51
CA VAL A 17 6.20 7.23 3.04
C VAL A 17 5.94 8.15 1.85
N LEU A 18 6.46 9.38 1.88
CA LEU A 18 6.36 10.32 0.76
C LEU A 18 7.13 9.83 -0.47
N GLY A 19 8.31 9.25 -0.29
CA GLY A 19 9.10 8.66 -1.37
C GLY A 19 8.39 7.47 -2.01
N LEU A 20 7.77 6.60 -1.19
CA LEU A 20 6.93 5.51 -1.67
C LEU A 20 5.76 6.05 -2.52
N TYR A 21 5.00 7.00 -1.99
CA TYR A 21 3.85 7.58 -2.68
C TYR A 21 4.25 8.31 -3.96
N GLY A 22 5.27 9.17 -3.90
CA GLY A 22 5.75 9.94 -5.05
C GLY A 22 6.32 9.06 -6.16
N VAL A 23 7.08 8.02 -5.83
CA VAL A 23 7.60 7.09 -6.85
C VAL A 23 6.49 6.22 -7.40
N TYR A 24 5.53 5.79 -6.58
CA TYR A 24 4.38 5.02 -7.04
C TYR A 24 3.53 5.81 -8.04
N THR A 25 3.10 7.02 -7.66
CA THR A 25 2.33 7.92 -8.53
C THR A 25 3.11 8.22 -9.81
N GLN A 26 4.38 8.65 -9.71
CA GLN A 26 5.24 8.88 -10.87
C GLN A 26 5.41 7.65 -11.76
N SER A 27 5.46 6.45 -11.19
CA SER A 27 5.55 5.22 -12.00
C SER A 27 4.24 4.93 -12.73
N GLN A 28 3.10 5.18 -12.09
CA GLN A 28 1.79 5.12 -12.76
C GLN A 28 1.70 6.12 -13.91
N HIS A 29 2.37 7.28 -13.82
CA HIS A 29 2.41 8.25 -14.91
C HIS A 29 2.97 7.68 -16.23
N HIS A 30 3.89 6.72 -16.14
CA HIS A 30 4.64 6.17 -17.27
C HIS A 30 4.14 4.79 -17.71
N LEU A 31 3.16 4.22 -17.02
CA LEU A 31 2.69 2.85 -17.26
C LEU A 31 1.20 2.85 -17.66
N PRO A 32 0.79 1.98 -18.60
CA PRO A 32 -0.61 1.89 -19.00
C PRO A 32 -1.49 1.39 -17.83
N PRO A 33 -2.77 1.77 -17.72
CA PRO A 33 -3.62 1.31 -16.64
C PRO A 33 -3.87 -0.21 -16.72
N GLY A 34 -3.63 -0.93 -15.61
CA GLY A 34 -3.85 -2.38 -15.54
C GLY A 34 -3.20 -3.04 -14.33
N PRO A 35 -3.49 -4.32 -14.04
CA PRO A 35 -2.93 -5.00 -12.87
C PRO A 35 -1.39 -5.12 -12.92
N TYR A 36 -0.83 -5.32 -14.11
CA TYR A 36 0.62 -5.44 -14.30
C TYR A 36 1.37 -4.12 -14.11
N SER A 37 0.77 -2.99 -14.47
CA SER A 37 1.37 -1.69 -14.19
C SER A 37 1.33 -1.34 -12.71
N GLN A 38 0.28 -1.75 -11.98
CA GLN A 38 0.25 -1.60 -10.53
C GLN A 38 1.31 -2.43 -9.83
N LEU A 39 1.56 -3.66 -10.31
CA LEU A 39 2.66 -4.48 -9.84
C LEU A 39 4.01 -3.80 -10.09
N ALA A 40 4.26 -3.31 -11.31
CA ALA A 40 5.52 -2.67 -11.67
C ALA A 40 5.73 -1.33 -10.93
N ALA A 41 4.70 -0.49 -10.85
CA ALA A 41 4.74 0.77 -10.10
C ALA A 41 4.98 0.51 -8.60
N GLY A 42 4.28 -0.47 -8.03
CA GLY A 42 4.47 -0.89 -6.64
C GLY A 42 5.86 -1.46 -6.37
N ALA A 43 6.40 -2.27 -7.27
CA ALA A 43 7.76 -2.80 -7.16
C ALA A 43 8.80 -1.69 -7.18
N THR A 44 8.68 -0.74 -8.12
CA THR A 44 9.59 0.41 -8.24
C THR A 44 9.52 1.29 -6.99
N ALA A 45 8.30 1.57 -6.50
CA ALA A 45 8.09 2.35 -5.29
C ALA A 45 8.67 1.65 -4.05
N GLY A 46 8.47 0.34 -3.92
CA GLY A 46 9.04 -0.47 -2.84
C GLY A 46 10.57 -0.50 -2.87
N ALA A 47 11.17 -0.61 -4.05
CA ALA A 47 12.63 -0.56 -4.21
C ALA A 47 13.17 0.82 -3.82
N ALA A 48 12.53 1.90 -4.29
CA ALA A 48 12.91 3.27 -3.95
C ALA A 48 12.78 3.55 -2.45
N LEU A 49 11.69 3.11 -1.82
CA LEU A 49 11.50 3.18 -0.36
C LEU A 49 12.69 2.56 0.37
N SER A 50 13.12 1.35 -0.02
CA SER A 50 14.27 0.71 0.62
C SER A 50 15.57 1.48 0.44
N LEU A 51 15.80 2.03 -0.76
CA LEU A 51 16.98 2.84 -1.03
C LEU A 51 17.00 4.16 -0.24
N LEU A 52 15.84 4.75 0.04
CA LEU A 52 15.70 5.96 0.84
C LEU A 52 15.80 5.67 2.35
N ALA A 53 15.16 4.60 2.82
CA ALA A 53 15.07 4.27 4.24
C ALA A 53 16.39 3.68 4.79
N HIS A 54 17.11 2.90 3.98
CA HIS A 54 18.35 2.22 4.40
C HIS A 54 19.45 3.16 4.91
N PRO A 55 19.87 4.22 4.19
CA PRO A 55 20.93 5.12 4.67
C PRO A 55 20.51 5.92 5.91
N LEU A 56 19.21 6.10 6.12
CA LEU A 56 18.65 6.83 7.27
C LEU A 56 18.51 5.95 8.53
N GLY A 57 18.75 4.64 8.42
CA GLY A 57 18.45 3.68 9.49
C GLY A 57 16.97 3.69 9.88
N ALA A 58 16.10 4.12 8.96
CA ALA A 58 14.67 4.21 9.18
C ALA A 58 14.03 2.82 9.10
N ARG A 59 12.94 2.61 9.84
CA ARG A 59 12.16 1.38 9.74
C ARG A 59 11.42 1.37 8.41
N HIS A 60 11.50 0.28 7.66
CA HIS A 60 10.65 0.14 6.49
C HIS A 60 9.24 -0.11 6.99
N PHE A 61 8.29 0.73 6.61
CA PHE A 61 6.89 0.45 6.87
C PHE A 61 6.47 -0.79 6.04
N PRO A 62 5.64 -1.74 6.54
CA PRO A 62 5.09 -1.93 7.88
C PRO A 62 5.91 -2.92 8.75
N GLU A 63 7.24 -2.94 8.66
CA GLU A 63 8.10 -3.89 9.40
C GLU A 63 7.86 -3.76 10.91
N THR A 64 7.44 -4.87 11.53
CA THR A 64 7.17 -4.92 12.98
C THR A 64 8.40 -5.34 13.77
N SER A 65 8.34 -5.15 15.10
CA SER A 65 9.37 -5.66 16.02
C SER A 65 9.62 -7.17 15.93
N ALA A 66 8.66 -7.96 15.44
CA ALA A 66 8.87 -9.40 15.22
C ALA A 66 9.69 -9.67 13.95
N GLU A 67 9.43 -8.94 12.87
CA GLU A 67 10.28 -8.96 11.68
C GLU A 67 11.68 -8.45 11.99
N LEU A 68 11.81 -7.45 12.87
CA LEU A 68 13.09 -6.92 13.32
C LEU A 68 13.90 -7.91 14.18
N ARG A 69 13.23 -8.85 14.88
CA ARG A 69 13.91 -9.95 15.60
C ARG A 69 14.34 -11.07 14.66
N ALA A 70 13.59 -11.29 13.57
CA ALA A 70 13.93 -12.26 12.52
C ALA A 70 14.88 -11.67 11.47
N ALA A 71 14.98 -10.34 11.39
CA ALA A 71 15.95 -9.62 10.57
C ALA A 71 17.33 -9.87 11.16
N MET A 72 18.13 -10.65 10.45
CA MET A 72 19.49 -10.92 10.86
C MET A 72 20.30 -9.61 10.79
N PRO A 73 21.11 -9.29 11.81
CA PRO A 73 22.21 -8.36 11.62
C PRO A 73 23.03 -8.84 10.40
N ASN A 74 23.31 -7.94 9.45
CA ASN A 74 23.96 -8.19 8.15
C ASN A 74 23.08 -8.73 7.00
N THR A 75 21.76 -8.52 7.03
CA THR A 75 20.94 -8.78 5.83
C THR A 75 21.44 -7.91 4.66
N PRO A 76 21.86 -8.50 3.52
CA PRO A 76 22.37 -7.72 2.39
C PRO A 76 21.34 -6.73 1.85
N LEU A 77 21.77 -5.53 1.49
CA LEU A 77 20.90 -4.45 0.99
C LEU A 77 19.98 -4.92 -0.17
N TYR A 78 20.51 -5.72 -1.10
CA TYR A 78 19.73 -6.22 -2.22
C TYR A 78 18.53 -7.09 -1.78
N ARG A 79 18.65 -7.83 -0.67
CA ARG A 79 17.57 -8.69 -0.15
C ARG A 79 16.46 -7.83 0.46
N THR A 80 16.82 -6.73 1.13
CA THR A 80 15.87 -5.74 1.66
C THR A 80 15.11 -5.04 0.52
N ILE A 81 15.82 -4.63 -0.52
CA ILE A 81 15.22 -4.03 -1.73
C ILE A 81 14.25 -5.00 -2.38
N LEU A 82 14.64 -6.26 -2.60
CA LEU A 82 13.78 -7.28 -3.20
C LEU A 82 12.54 -7.56 -2.34
N LYS A 83 12.71 -7.70 -1.02
CA LYS A 83 11.59 -7.85 -0.08
C LYS A 83 10.59 -6.70 -0.23
N SER A 84 11.07 -5.47 -0.18
CA SER A 84 10.22 -4.29 -0.29
C SER A 84 9.55 -4.18 -1.66
N ALA A 85 10.29 -4.40 -2.75
CA ALA A 85 9.75 -4.40 -4.10
C ALA A 85 8.64 -5.45 -4.25
N SER A 86 8.87 -6.70 -3.85
CA SER A 86 7.87 -7.76 -3.91
C SER A 86 6.65 -7.47 -3.04
N GLY A 87 6.87 -6.99 -1.81
CA GLY A 87 5.80 -6.62 -0.89
C GLY A 87 4.90 -5.52 -1.47
N TYR A 88 5.50 -4.42 -1.94
CA TYR A 88 4.73 -3.28 -2.45
C TYR A 88 4.12 -3.52 -3.83
N ALA A 89 4.72 -4.37 -4.67
CA ALA A 89 4.07 -4.85 -5.88
C ALA A 89 2.72 -5.50 -5.55
N CYS A 90 2.72 -6.49 -4.64
CA CYS A 90 1.50 -7.17 -4.24
C CYS A 90 0.52 -6.26 -3.50
N PHE A 91 1.01 -5.35 -2.64
CA PHE A 91 0.19 -4.36 -1.94
C PHE A 91 -0.68 -3.56 -2.92
N PHE A 92 -0.03 -2.85 -3.85
CA PHE A 92 -0.74 -1.94 -4.75
C PHE A 92 -1.61 -2.68 -5.76
N ALA A 93 -1.16 -3.83 -6.26
CA ALA A 93 -1.96 -4.64 -7.18
C ALA A 93 -3.26 -5.15 -6.54
N VAL A 94 -3.19 -5.67 -5.30
CA VAL A 94 -4.37 -6.16 -4.56
C VAL A 94 -5.28 -5.00 -4.16
N ALA A 95 -4.70 -3.94 -3.60
CA ALA A 95 -5.47 -2.76 -3.20
C ALA A 95 -6.23 -2.15 -4.38
N GLU A 96 -5.57 -1.98 -5.52
CA GLU A 96 -6.19 -1.40 -6.70
C GLU A 96 -7.25 -2.32 -7.32
N GLY A 97 -7.05 -3.64 -7.29
CA GLY A 97 -8.06 -4.61 -7.69
C GLY A 97 -9.33 -4.51 -6.86
N LEU A 98 -9.19 -4.39 -5.53
CA LEU A 98 -10.31 -4.23 -4.60
C LEU A 98 -11.05 -2.89 -4.81
N ARG A 99 -10.31 -1.78 -4.92
CA ARG A 99 -10.88 -0.45 -5.20
C ARG A 99 -11.68 -0.45 -6.50
N THR A 100 -11.08 -0.98 -7.57
CA THR A 100 -11.72 -1.09 -8.88
C THR A 100 -12.97 -1.97 -8.80
N GLY A 101 -12.88 -3.15 -8.18
CA GLY A 101 -14.00 -4.10 -8.09
C GLY A 101 -15.17 -3.55 -7.30
N TYR A 102 -14.92 -2.95 -6.13
CA TYR A 102 -15.96 -2.39 -5.28
C TYR A 102 -16.63 -1.17 -5.93
N TYR A 103 -15.84 -0.29 -6.55
CA TYR A 103 -16.40 0.87 -7.25
C TYR A 103 -17.30 0.46 -8.42
N LYS A 104 -16.90 -0.56 -9.22
CA LYS A 104 -17.77 -1.14 -10.27
C LYS A 104 -19.09 -1.65 -9.69
N ALA A 105 -19.03 -2.43 -8.61
CA ALA A 105 -20.23 -2.97 -7.98
C ALA A 105 -21.19 -1.85 -7.52
N ARG A 106 -20.64 -0.76 -6.99
CA ARG A 106 -21.41 0.42 -6.58
C ARG A 106 -22.02 1.19 -7.75
N LEU A 107 -21.30 1.31 -8.86
CA LEU A 107 -21.87 1.92 -10.08
C LEU A 107 -23.05 1.11 -10.60
N VAL A 108 -22.94 -0.22 -10.62
CA VAL A 108 -24.05 -1.12 -11.01
C VAL A 108 -25.26 -0.94 -10.08
N ASP A 109 -25.03 -0.89 -8.76
CA ASP A 109 -26.11 -0.70 -7.77
C ASP A 109 -26.76 0.67 -7.88
N ALA A 110 -25.96 1.73 -8.06
CA ALA A 110 -26.44 3.09 -8.25
C ALA A 110 -27.31 3.21 -9.51
N ALA A 111 -26.87 2.61 -10.62
CA ALA A 111 -27.62 2.53 -11.87
C ALA A 111 -28.98 1.82 -11.69
N ARG A 112 -28.99 0.65 -11.03
CA ARG A 112 -30.23 -0.10 -10.72
C ARG A 112 -31.21 0.69 -9.87
N LYS A 113 -30.72 1.55 -8.98
CA LYS A 113 -31.53 2.38 -8.07
C LYS A 113 -31.89 3.75 -8.66
N GLY A 114 -31.40 4.09 -9.85
CA GLY A 114 -31.59 5.42 -10.46
C GLY A 114 -30.93 6.55 -9.65
N THR A 115 -29.88 6.24 -8.89
CA THR A 115 -29.14 7.21 -8.06
C THR A 115 -27.75 7.45 -8.64
N LYS A 116 -27.19 8.64 -8.42
CA LYS A 116 -25.79 8.93 -8.77
C LYS A 116 -24.91 8.71 -7.55
N LEU A 117 -23.71 8.17 -7.75
CA LEU A 117 -22.72 8.13 -6.68
C LEU A 117 -22.28 9.56 -6.33
N PRO A 118 -22.04 9.85 -5.04
CA PRO A 118 -21.46 11.13 -4.65
C PRO A 118 -20.05 11.30 -5.23
N PRO A 119 -19.54 12.54 -5.33
CA PRO A 119 -18.14 12.80 -5.62
C PRO A 119 -17.24 12.04 -4.63
N ARG A 120 -16.13 11.47 -5.12
CA ARG A 120 -15.23 10.62 -4.31
C ARG A 120 -14.72 11.31 -3.03
N VAL A 121 -14.44 12.61 -3.12
CA VAL A 121 -14.01 13.46 -1.99
C VAL A 121 -15.00 13.38 -0.83
N ASP A 122 -16.30 13.35 -1.12
CA ASP A 122 -17.38 13.35 -0.13
C ASP A 122 -17.97 11.95 0.12
N ASP A 123 -17.40 10.92 -0.52
CA ASP A 123 -17.95 9.57 -0.51
C ASP A 123 -17.34 8.72 0.62
N ALA A 124 -18.05 8.65 1.75
CA ALA A 124 -17.63 7.85 2.90
C ALA A 124 -17.38 6.37 2.55
N HIS A 125 -18.11 5.80 1.59
CA HIS A 125 -17.87 4.42 1.15
C HIS A 125 -16.57 4.30 0.37
N TRP A 126 -16.19 5.32 -0.39
CA TRP A 126 -14.92 5.34 -1.11
C TRP A 126 -13.74 5.45 -0.14
N HIS A 127 -13.83 6.33 0.86
CA HIS A 127 -12.84 6.43 1.95
C HIS A 127 -12.68 5.11 2.72
N ALA A 128 -13.81 4.49 3.09
CA ALA A 128 -13.80 3.16 3.71
C ALA A 128 -13.13 2.13 2.78
N THR A 129 -13.44 2.15 1.48
CA THR A 129 -12.83 1.25 0.50
C THR A 129 -11.31 1.42 0.45
N ASN A 130 -10.81 2.66 0.44
CA ASN A 130 -9.37 2.92 0.49
C ASN A 130 -8.73 2.33 1.76
N PHE A 131 -9.38 2.49 2.92
CA PHE A 131 -8.90 1.88 4.16
C PHE A 131 -8.87 0.35 4.11
N PHE A 132 -9.99 -0.29 3.73
CA PHE A 132 -10.09 -1.75 3.68
C PHE A 132 -9.18 -2.35 2.60
N ALA A 133 -9.10 -1.74 1.42
CA ALA A 133 -8.21 -2.16 0.34
C ALA A 133 -6.74 -2.05 0.75
N GLY A 134 -6.36 -0.99 1.48
CA GLY A 134 -5.02 -0.83 2.03
C GLY A 134 -4.72 -1.88 3.09
N GLY A 135 -5.68 -2.18 3.97
CA GLY A 135 -5.52 -3.20 4.99
C GLY A 135 -5.33 -4.60 4.39
N VAL A 136 -6.18 -5.00 3.44
CA VAL A 136 -6.04 -6.29 2.73
C VAL A 136 -4.76 -6.32 1.89
N GLY A 137 -4.43 -5.22 1.20
CA GLY A 137 -3.15 -5.08 0.50
C GLY A 137 -1.96 -5.26 1.46
N GLY A 138 -2.06 -4.77 2.69
CA GLY A 138 -1.02 -4.93 3.72
C GLY A 138 -0.82 -6.39 4.15
N LEU A 139 -1.90 -7.18 4.16
CA LEU A 139 -1.79 -8.62 4.38
C LEU A 139 -1.16 -9.32 3.17
N ALA A 140 -1.48 -8.88 1.94
CA ALA A 140 -0.86 -9.39 0.72
C ALA A 140 0.64 -9.05 0.65
N TYR A 141 1.03 -7.84 1.07
CA TYR A 141 2.43 -7.44 1.27
C TYR A 141 3.15 -8.46 2.15
N ARG A 142 2.57 -8.78 3.32
CA ARG A 142 3.19 -9.74 4.24
C ARG A 142 3.38 -11.10 3.60
N ALA A 143 2.33 -11.62 2.95
CA ALA A 143 2.39 -12.90 2.25
C ALA A 143 3.50 -12.91 1.19
N ALA A 144 3.63 -11.84 0.40
CA ALA A 144 4.66 -11.71 -0.63
C ALA A 144 6.08 -11.61 -0.07
N THR A 145 6.23 -11.10 1.16
CA THR A 145 7.53 -10.98 1.82
C THR A 145 7.99 -12.23 2.58
N LEU A 146 7.11 -13.23 2.77
CA LEU A 146 7.43 -14.47 3.50
C LEU A 146 8.72 -15.17 3.03
N PRO A 147 8.99 -15.31 1.72
CA PRO A 147 10.21 -15.97 1.23
C PRO A 147 11.51 -15.27 1.64
N TYR A 148 11.43 -14.00 2.03
CA TYR A 148 12.58 -13.20 2.41
C TYR A 148 12.96 -13.32 3.88
N PHE A 149 12.15 -13.98 4.70
CA PHE A 149 12.50 -14.30 6.08
C PHE A 149 13.25 -15.62 6.16
N SER A 150 14.21 -15.70 7.07
CA SER A 150 14.99 -16.91 7.34
C SER A 150 14.91 -17.24 8.82
N GLY A 151 14.50 -18.47 9.13
CA GLY A 151 14.23 -18.96 10.49
C GLY A 151 12.80 -19.48 10.64
N PRO A 152 12.49 -20.19 11.74
CA PRO A 152 11.12 -20.60 12.03
C PRO A 152 10.26 -19.34 12.24
N MET A 153 9.42 -19.03 11.26
CA MET A 153 8.36 -18.05 11.45
C MET A 153 7.20 -18.75 12.14
N ASP A 154 6.92 -18.35 13.37
CA ASP A 154 5.69 -18.75 14.05
C ASP A 154 4.51 -18.40 13.14
N ASN A 155 3.59 -19.36 12.93
CA ASN A 155 2.41 -19.10 12.14
C ASN A 155 1.66 -17.90 12.75
N PRO A 156 1.50 -16.78 12.01
CA PRO A 156 0.93 -15.57 12.56
C PRO A 156 -0.56 -15.71 12.91
N LEU A 157 -1.23 -16.74 12.40
CA LEU A 157 -2.61 -17.08 12.75
C LEU A 157 -2.71 -17.89 14.04
N LEU A 158 -1.63 -18.55 14.46
CA LEU A 158 -1.61 -19.44 15.63
C LEU A 158 -0.91 -18.82 16.85
N SER A 159 -0.06 -17.80 16.64
CA SER A 159 0.60 -17.08 17.73
C SER A 159 -0.19 -15.86 18.17
N ARG A 160 -0.28 -15.65 19.49
CA ARG A 160 -0.97 -14.49 20.10
C ARG A 160 -0.34 -13.16 19.66
N SER A 161 0.97 -13.15 19.42
CA SER A 161 1.73 -12.03 18.84
C SER A 161 1.47 -11.86 17.34
N GLY A 162 1.25 -12.95 16.60
CA GLY A 162 1.00 -12.95 15.16
C GLY A 162 -0.29 -12.26 14.77
N VAL A 163 -1.38 -12.52 15.48
CA VAL A 163 -2.68 -11.86 15.20
C VAL A 163 -2.56 -10.35 15.39
N GLY A 164 -1.87 -9.90 16.44
CA GLY A 164 -1.62 -8.48 16.68
C GLY A 164 -0.80 -7.82 15.56
N ILE A 165 0.16 -8.55 14.97
CA ILE A 165 0.95 -8.08 13.82
C ILE A 165 0.07 -7.95 12.56
N LEU A 166 -0.81 -8.93 12.30
CA LEU A 166 -1.72 -8.89 11.16
C LEU A 166 -2.70 -7.73 11.29
N VAL A 167 -3.31 -7.55 12.46
CA VAL A 167 -4.22 -6.41 12.75
C VAL A 167 -3.48 -5.08 12.64
N GLY A 168 -2.30 -4.96 13.26
CA GLY A 168 -1.49 -3.75 13.20
C GLY A 168 -1.11 -3.39 11.76
N THR A 169 -0.81 -4.38 10.94
CA THR A 169 -0.49 -4.17 9.52
C THR A 169 -1.71 -3.79 8.71
N PHE A 170 -2.84 -4.44 8.97
CA PHE A 170 -4.10 -4.07 8.34
C PHE A 170 -4.45 -2.61 8.61
N VAL A 171 -4.39 -2.20 9.88
CA VAL A 171 -4.69 -0.82 10.28
C VAL A 171 -3.68 0.17 9.72
N ALA A 172 -2.38 -0.14 9.80
CA ALA A 172 -1.33 0.76 9.34
C ALA A 172 -1.39 0.95 7.81
N MET A 173 -1.47 -0.14 7.05
CA MET A 173 -1.51 -0.10 5.58
C MET A 173 -2.86 0.44 5.08
N GLY A 174 -3.95 0.19 5.81
CA GLY A 174 -5.25 0.80 5.56
C GLY A 174 -5.22 2.31 5.77
N ALA A 175 -4.66 2.79 6.88
CA ALA A 175 -4.49 4.22 7.16
C ALA A 175 -3.58 4.89 6.11
N MET A 176 -2.49 4.21 5.72
CA MET A 176 -1.60 4.71 4.67
C MET A 176 -2.35 4.88 3.33
N LEU A 177 -3.10 3.88 2.88
CA LEU A 177 -3.83 3.99 1.61
C LEU A 177 -5.00 4.98 1.68
N ALA A 178 -5.70 5.06 2.83
CA ALA A 178 -6.70 6.09 3.05
C ALA A 178 -6.08 7.50 2.97
N GLY A 179 -4.90 7.69 3.56
CA GLY A 179 -4.13 8.93 3.45
C GLY A 179 -3.73 9.25 2.01
N PHE A 180 -3.25 8.26 1.25
CA PHE A 180 -2.94 8.44 -0.18
C PHE A 180 -4.19 8.81 -0.98
N GLY A 181 -5.32 8.13 -0.76
CA GLY A 181 -6.58 8.47 -1.42
C GLY A 181 -7.06 9.89 -1.11
N TYR A 182 -6.94 10.31 0.16
CA TYR A 182 -7.26 11.68 0.55
C TYR A 182 -6.36 12.72 -0.16
N VAL A 183 -5.06 12.44 -0.26
CA VAL A 183 -4.10 13.31 -0.97
C VAL A 183 -4.41 13.35 -2.47
N ASP A 184 -4.67 12.19 -3.10
CA ASP A 184 -5.05 12.09 -4.51
C ASP A 184 -6.27 12.95 -4.83
N GLU A 185 -7.27 12.91 -3.95
CA GLU A 185 -8.54 13.62 -4.12
C GLU A 185 -8.44 15.12 -3.81
N THR A 186 -7.74 15.47 -2.73
CA THR A 186 -7.61 16.88 -2.29
C THR A 186 -6.79 17.71 -3.27
N PHE A 187 -5.74 17.11 -3.85
CA PHE A 187 -4.83 17.81 -4.76
C PHE A 187 -5.06 17.46 -6.23
N GLY A 188 -6.04 16.62 -6.55
CA GLY A 188 -6.33 16.19 -7.92
C GLY A 188 -5.17 15.43 -8.56
N LEU A 189 -4.44 14.62 -7.78
CA LEU A 189 -3.27 13.87 -8.23
C LEU A 189 -3.61 12.50 -8.80
N ASP A 190 -4.90 12.12 -8.83
CA ASP A 190 -5.34 10.90 -9.49
C ASP A 190 -5.08 11.00 -10.99
N TYR A 191 -4.10 10.23 -11.48
CA TYR A 191 -3.57 10.38 -12.84
C TYR A 191 -4.44 9.75 -13.92
N HIS A 192 -5.29 8.79 -13.56
CA HIS A 192 -6.23 8.16 -14.49
C HIS A 192 -7.68 8.38 -14.04
N PRO A 193 -8.17 9.62 -13.97
CA PRO A 193 -9.56 9.89 -13.64
C PRO A 193 -10.49 9.24 -14.68
N GLU A 194 -10.07 9.17 -15.94
CA GLU A 194 -10.81 8.51 -17.02
C GLU A 194 -10.97 7.00 -16.80
N ARG A 195 -10.17 6.37 -15.95
CA ARG A 195 -10.36 4.95 -15.60
C ARG A 195 -11.69 4.74 -14.88
N TRP A 196 -12.04 5.65 -13.99
CA TRP A 196 -13.27 5.61 -13.21
C TRP A 196 -14.49 6.03 -14.02
N HIS A 197 -14.31 6.97 -14.96
CA HIS A 197 -15.35 7.36 -15.92
C HIS A 197 -15.64 6.26 -16.94
N LYS A 198 -14.62 5.66 -17.57
CA LYS A 198 -14.78 4.51 -18.49
C LYS A 198 -15.41 3.30 -17.80
N LEU A 199 -15.24 3.18 -16.48
CA LEU A 199 -15.93 2.18 -15.67
C LEU A 199 -17.43 2.45 -15.54
N GLY A 200 -17.82 3.72 -15.40
CA GLY A 200 -19.21 4.17 -15.39
C GLY A 200 -19.88 3.98 -16.74
N ASP A 201 -19.24 4.44 -17.81
CA ASP A 201 -19.79 4.36 -19.17
C ASP A 201 -20.06 2.91 -19.59
N LYS A 202 -19.10 1.99 -19.35
CA LYS A 202 -19.25 0.55 -19.67
C LYS A 202 -20.32 -0.19 -18.86
N VAL A 203 -20.80 0.39 -17.77
CA VAL A 203 -21.81 -0.23 -16.89
C VAL A 203 -23.21 0.35 -17.15
N LEU A 204 -23.28 1.53 -17.78
CA LEU A 204 -24.50 2.25 -18.07
C LEU A 204 -24.98 2.08 -19.53
N ASP A 205 -24.16 1.47 -20.39
CA ASP A 205 -24.53 0.92 -21.71
C ASP A 205 -25.09 -0.51 -21.60
#